data_AF-A0A7Y2U306-F1
#
_entry.id   AF-A0A7Y2U306-F1
#
_cell.length_a   1.000
_cell.length_b   1.000
_cell.length_c   1.000
_cell.angle_alpha   90.00
_cell.angle_beta   90.00
_cell.angle_gamma   90.00
#
_symmetry.space_group_name_H-M   'P 1'
#
loop_
_entity.id
_entity.type
_entity.pdbx_description
1 polymer ?
#
loop_
_entity_poly.entity_id
_entity_poly.type
_entity_poly.pdbx_seq_one_letter_code
_entity_poly.pdbx_strand_id
1 'polypeptide(L)'
;MALALIRALIGPTVYDRVLTVNMFGTKTVLLLSVIAFLGGRPDFLDLALAYALINFIGVLAVLEFFKSREARRRQEEAEMSAERGGGE
;
A
#
# COMPACT_ATOMS: atom_id res chain seq x y z
N MET A 1 6.54 -9.95 17.04
CA MET A 1 5.79 -9.75 15.76
C MET A 1 4.30 -10.07 15.87
N ALA A 2 3.88 -11.11 16.60
CA ALA A 2 2.47 -11.49 16.72
C ALA A 2 1.54 -10.39 17.26
N LEU A 3 1.95 -9.65 18.30
CA LEU A 3 1.14 -8.56 18.89
C LEU A 3 0.98 -7.33 17.97
N ALA A 4 1.97 -7.03 17.12
CA ALA A 4 1.88 -5.95 16.14
C ALA A 4 0.95 -6.31 14.97
N LEU A 5 0.94 -7.60 14.58
CA LEU A 5 0.07 -8.13 13.53
C LEU A 5 -1.39 -8.22 13.98
N ILE A 6 -1.64 -8.52 15.26
CA ILE A 6 -2.99 -8.53 15.84
C ILE A 6 -3.58 -7.12 15.88
N ARG A 7 -2.77 -6.10 16.20
CA ARG A 7 -3.24 -4.70 16.23
C ARG A 7 -3.51 -4.13 14.83
N ALA A 8 -2.71 -4.52 13.83
CA ALA A 8 -2.88 -4.12 12.42
C ALA A 8 -4.02 -4.84 11.67
N LEU A 9 -4.50 -5.97 12.21
CA LEU A 9 -5.70 -6.66 11.70
C LEU A 9 -7.00 -6.10 12.27
N ILE A 10 -6.92 -5.34 13.36
CA ILE A 10 -8.08 -4.81 14.11
C ILE A 10 -8.40 -3.36 13.73
N GLY A 11 -7.52 -2.63 13.03
CA GLY A 11 -7.84 -1.28 12.61
C GLY A 11 -8.84 -1.26 11.46
N PRO A 12 -9.98 -0.57 11.63
CA PRO A 12 -11.05 -0.49 10.63
C PRO A 12 -10.69 0.41 9.42
N THR A 13 -9.50 1.02 9.41
CA THR A 13 -9.14 2.07 8.46
C THR A 13 -8.49 1.53 7.19
N VAL A 14 -8.60 2.28 6.10
CA VAL A 14 -7.94 1.99 4.82
C VAL A 14 -6.43 1.82 4.99
N TYR A 15 -5.82 2.63 5.86
CA TYR A 15 -4.39 2.56 6.18
C TYR A 15 -3.98 1.22 6.80
N ASP A 16 -4.81 0.63 7.67
CA ASP A 16 -4.48 -0.65 8.31
C ASP A 16 -4.55 -1.83 7.30
N ARG A 17 -5.45 -1.74 6.32
CA ARG A 17 -5.48 -2.70 5.19
C ARG A 17 -4.23 -2.59 4.33
N VAL A 18 -3.80 -1.37 4.00
CA VAL A 18 -2.57 -1.14 3.20
C VAL A 18 -1.34 -1.64 3.97
N LEU A 19 -1.27 -1.38 5.27
CA LEU A 19 -0.19 -1.87 6.14
C LEU A 19 -0.16 -3.40 6.16
N THR A 20 -1.31 -4.05 6.31
CA THR A 20 -1.42 -5.52 6.32
C THR A 20 -0.96 -6.14 4.99
N VAL A 21 -1.36 -5.57 3.86
CA VAL A 21 -0.92 -6.03 2.52
C VAL A 21 0.60 -5.88 2.38
N ASN A 22 1.17 -4.76 2.80
CA ASN A 22 2.62 -4.52 2.71
C ASN A 22 3.42 -5.51 3.59
N MET A 23 2.97 -5.77 4.82
CA MET A 23 3.58 -6.77 5.71
C MET A 23 3.48 -8.19 5.15
N PHE A 24 2.43 -8.51 4.40
CA PHE A 24 2.27 -9.82 3.77
C PHE A 24 3.21 -9.98 2.57
N GLY A 25 3.29 -8.96 1.72
CA GLY A 25 4.19 -8.95 0.56
C GLY A 25 5.67 -9.05 0.95
N THR A 26 6.10 -8.32 1.97
CA THR A 26 7.49 -8.41 2.47
C THR A 26 7.85 -9.78 3.03
N LYS A 27 6.94 -10.45 3.75
CA LYS A 27 7.16 -11.84 4.19
C LYS A 27 7.17 -12.84 3.05
N THR A 28 6.33 -12.62 2.03
CA THR A 28 6.28 -13.48 0.85
C THR A 28 7.59 -13.41 0.09
N VAL A 29 8.12 -12.20 -0.14
CA VAL A 29 9.43 -11.98 -0.77
C VAL A 29 10.53 -12.66 0.04
N LEU A 30 10.55 -12.46 1.37
CA LEU A 30 11.55 -13.08 2.24
C LEU A 30 11.52 -14.61 2.14
N LEU A 31 10.32 -15.20 2.14
CA LEU A 31 10.14 -16.64 2.00
C LEU A 31 10.65 -17.13 0.63
N LEU A 32 10.30 -16.42 -0.46
CA LEU A 32 10.78 -16.74 -1.80
C LEU A 32 12.32 -16.64 -1.89
N SER A 33 12.92 -15.60 -1.30
CA SER A 33 14.38 -15.44 -1.26
C SER A 33 15.07 -16.57 -0.48
N VAL A 34 14.51 -16.99 0.66
CA VAL A 34 15.06 -18.11 1.45
C VAL A 34 14.94 -19.43 0.69
N ILE A 35 13.80 -19.69 0.05
CA ILE A 35 13.59 -20.89 -0.77
C ILE A 35 14.57 -20.91 -1.96
N ALA A 36 14.75 -19.77 -2.65
CA ALA A 36 15.70 -19.63 -3.75
C ALA A 36 17.15 -19.91 -3.30
N PHE A 37 17.54 -19.38 -2.13
CA PHE A 37 18.86 -19.61 -1.55
C PHE A 37 19.08 -21.08 -1.18
N LEU A 38 18.12 -21.71 -0.50
CA LEU A 38 18.20 -23.14 -0.13
C LEU A 38 18.17 -24.07 -1.35
N GLY A 39 17.51 -23.67 -2.44
CA GLY A 39 17.47 -24.42 -3.69
C GLY A 39 18.76 -24.41 -4.50
N GLY A 40 19.79 -23.65 -4.08
CA GLY A 40 21.09 -23.59 -4.76
C GLY A 40 21.07 -22.97 -6.16
N ARG A 41 19.94 -22.38 -6.56
CA ARG A 41 19.73 -21.72 -7.86
C ARG A 41 19.39 -20.26 -7.63
N PRO A 42 20.39 -19.36 -7.61
CA PRO A 42 20.18 -17.94 -7.34
C PRO A 42 19.33 -17.24 -8.41
N ASP A 43 19.09 -17.84 -9.58
CA ASP A 43 18.21 -17.30 -10.62
C ASP A 43 16.76 -17.06 -10.12
N PHE A 44 16.32 -17.82 -9.11
CA PHE A 44 15.01 -17.61 -8.49
C PHE A 44 14.97 -16.36 -7.59
N LEU A 45 16.12 -15.78 -7.25
CA LEU A 45 16.21 -14.53 -6.50
C LEU A 45 15.69 -13.35 -7.34
N ASP A 46 15.90 -13.36 -8.65
CA ASP A 46 15.38 -12.33 -9.56
C ASP A 46 13.85 -12.29 -9.53
N LEU A 47 13.20 -13.46 -9.46
CA LEU A 47 11.75 -13.56 -9.29
C LEU A 47 11.31 -12.95 -7.94
N ALA A 48 12.02 -13.25 -6.86
CA ALA A 48 11.73 -12.69 -5.53
C ALA A 48 11.87 -11.15 -5.53
N LEU A 49 12.90 -10.62 -6.19
CA LEU A 49 13.11 -9.18 -6.34
C LEU A 49 12.02 -8.52 -7.20
N ALA A 50 11.60 -9.17 -8.29
CA ALA A 50 10.47 -8.70 -9.10
C ALA A 50 9.16 -8.65 -8.29
N TYR A 51 8.88 -9.70 -7.51
CA TYR A 51 7.71 -9.71 -6.61
C TYR A 51 7.80 -8.61 -5.53
N ALA A 52 9.00 -8.31 -5.04
CA ALA A 52 9.22 -7.22 -4.09
C ALA A 52 8.87 -5.85 -4.71
N LEU A 53 9.33 -5.62 -5.93
CA LEU A 53 9.03 -4.40 -6.69
C LEU A 53 7.53 -4.28 -6.97
N ILE A 54 6.87 -5.35 -7.41
CA ILE A 54 5.42 -5.35 -7.67
C ILE A 54 4.65 -5.02 -6.38
N ASN A 55 5.00 -5.64 -5.26
CA ASN A 55 4.36 -5.35 -3.97
C ASN A 55 4.57 -3.89 -3.54
N PHE A 56 5.77 -3.35 -3.75
CA PHE A 56 6.08 -1.95 -3.43
C PHE A 56 5.27 -0.97 -4.29
N ILE A 57 5.25 -1.19 -5.61
CA ILE A 57 4.49 -0.36 -6.55
C ILE A 57 2.98 -0.44 -6.26
N GLY A 58 2.46 -1.63 -5.94
CA GLY A 58 1.06 -1.80 -5.59
C GLY A 58 0.64 -0.97 -4.38
N VAL A 59 1.47 -0.92 -3.34
CA VAL A 59 1.22 -0.10 -2.15
C VAL A 59 1.25 1.40 -2.49
N LEU A 60 2.24 1.84 -3.28
CA LEU A 60 2.30 3.24 -3.73
C LEU A 60 1.08 3.63 -4.57
N ALA A 61 0.64 2.77 -5.48
CA ALA A 61 -0.53 3.02 -6.32
C ALA A 61 -1.81 3.19 -5.48
N VAL A 62 -1.98 2.36 -4.45
CA VAL A 62 -3.12 2.48 -3.53
C VAL A 62 -3.06 3.78 -2.74
N LEU A 63 -1.89 4.13 -2.19
CA LEU A 63 -1.71 5.39 -1.45
C LEU A 63 -1.96 6.62 -2.32
N GLU A 64 -1.43 6.62 -3.55
CA GLU A 64 -1.63 7.72 -4.50
C GLU A 64 -3.10 7.84 -4.93
N PHE A 65 -3.79 6.72 -5.11
CA PHE A 65 -5.22 6.73 -5.42
C PHE A 65 -6.05 7.41 -4.34
N PHE A 66 -5.82 7.11 -3.06
CA PHE A 66 -6.53 7.76 -1.96
C PHE A 66 -6.18 9.24 -1.85
N LYS A 67 -4.90 9.60 -1.96
CA LYS A 67 -4.44 10.99 -1.94
C LYS A 67 -5.06 11.82 -3.07
N SER A 68 -5.08 11.28 -4.29
CA SER A 68 -5.64 11.95 -5.47
C SER A 68 -7.15 12.20 -5.31
N ARG A 69 -7.89 11.21 -4.79
CA ARG A 69 -9.32 11.33 -4.47
C ARG A 69 -9.60 12.45 -3.45
N GLU A 70 -8.81 12.50 -2.37
CA GLU A 70 -8.95 13.54 -1.35
C GLU A 70 -8.68 14.94 -1.90
N ALA A 71 -7.65 15.10 -2.74
CA ALA A 71 -7.32 16.38 -3.37
C ALA A 71 -8.46 16.87 -4.27
N ARG A 72 -9.06 15.97 -5.06
CA ARG A 72 -10.20 16.29 -5.94
C ARG A 72 -11.43 16.75 -5.16
N ARG A 73 -11.74 16.07 -4.05
CA ARG A 73 -12.87 16.43 -3.17
C ARG A 73 -12.71 17.83 -2.56
N ARG A 74 -11.48 18.20 -2.15
CA ARG A 74 -11.20 19.56 -1.64
C ARG A 74 -11.38 20.65 -2.70
N GLN A 75 -11.05 20.36 -3.96
CA GLN A 75 -11.26 21.29 -5.08
C GLN A 75 -12.77 21.52 -5.31
N GLU A 76 -13.56 20.45 -5.37
CA GLU A 76 -15.02 20.52 -5.53
C GLU A 76 -15.69 21.29 -4.37
N GLU A 77 -15.24 21.08 -3.12
CA GLU A 77 -15.74 21.82 -1.95
C GLU A 77 -15.37 23.32 -1.99
N ALA A 78 -14.18 23.66 -2.48
CA ALA A 78 -13.72 25.04 -2.63
C ALA A 78 -14.47 25.80 -3.73
N GLU A 79 -14.72 25.16 -4.88
CA GLU A 79 -15.52 25.72 -5.98
C GLU A 79 -16.97 25.98 -5.53
N MET A 80 -17.61 25.03 -4.86
CA MET A 80 -18.98 25.20 -4.32
C MET A 80 -19.08 26.33 -3.29
N SER A 81 -18.04 26.52 -2.48
CA SER A 81 -17.99 27.58 -1.46
C SER A 81 -17.79 28.96 -2.09
N ALA A 82 -17.00 29.05 -3.16
CA ALA A 82 -16.81 30.28 -3.94
C ALA A 82 -18.10 30.69 -4.67
N GLU A 83 -18.85 29.74 -5.25
CA GLU A 83 -20.14 30.01 -5.89
C GLU A 83 -21.23 30.46 -4.89
N ARG A 84 -21.23 29.90 -3.67
CA ARG A 84 -22.19 30.29 -2.62
C ARG A 84 -21.88 31.64 -1.97
N GLY A 85 -20.62 32.08 -2.00
CA GLY A 85 -20.19 33.36 -1.41
C GLY A 85 -20.27 34.57 -2.35
N GLY A 86 -20.53 34.38 -3.65
CA GLY A 86 -20.57 35.46 -4.65
C GLY A 86 -21.95 36.06 -4.91
N GLY A 87 -22.97 35.72 -4.11
CA GLY A 87 -24.37 36.12 -4.32
C GLY A 87 -24.87 37.27 -3.45
N GLU A 88 -24.00 37.91 -2.65
CA GLU A 88 -24.35 39.07 -1.81
C GLU A 88 -23.86 40.39 -2.42
#